data_AF-A0A7S2EXS5-F1
#
_entry.id   AF-A0A7S2EXS5-F1
#
_cell.length_a   1.000
_cell.length_b   1.000
_cell.length_c   1.000
_cell.angle_alpha   90.00
_cell.angle_beta   90.00
_cell.angle_gamma   90.00
#
_symmetry.space_group_name_H-M   'P 1'
#
loop_
_entity.id
_entity.type
_entity.pdbx_description
1 polymer ?
#
loop_
_entity_poly.entity_id
_entity_poly.type
_entity_poly.pdbx_seq_one_letter_code
_entity_poly.pdbx_strand_id
1 'polypeptide(L)'
;VAQKRSQVQKGNEMTVAEYAEVWNAFAKYAGFCLEQRRGLQLSSFGKLGWQLEKKLNGASYRPFFQLSEQFTRAYLSQEALRKVSAMATTANELCPFEDFNFSKAA
;
A
#
# COMPACT_ATOMS: atom_id res chain seq x y z
N VAL A 1 27.38 2.45 -14.45
CA VAL A 1 27.01 3.88 -14.52
C VAL A 1 26.09 4.16 -13.34
N ALA A 2 26.58 4.83 -12.29
CA ALA A 2 25.79 5.12 -11.11
C ALA A 2 24.94 6.37 -11.37
N GLN A 3 23.62 6.23 -11.50
CA GLN A 3 22.72 7.37 -11.58
C GLN A 3 22.77 8.13 -10.25
N LYS A 4 23.22 9.38 -10.34
CA LYS A 4 23.29 10.34 -9.23
C LYS A 4 21.86 10.57 -8.74
N ARG A 5 21.53 10.08 -7.53
CA ARG A 5 20.23 10.36 -6.89
C ARG A 5 20.08 11.88 -6.76
N SER A 6 19.17 12.45 -7.54
CA SER A 6 18.85 13.87 -7.52
C SER A 6 18.41 14.26 -6.11
N GLN A 7 19.06 15.28 -5.56
CA GLN A 7 18.71 15.85 -4.27
C GLN A 7 17.30 16.46 -4.41
N VAL A 8 16.34 16.01 -3.60
CA VAL A 8 14.97 16.58 -3.60
C VAL A 8 15.08 18.05 -3.21
N GLN A 9 14.90 18.95 -4.18
CA GLN A 9 14.95 20.38 -3.94
C GLN A 9 13.74 20.77 -3.08
N LYS A 10 13.99 21.03 -1.79
CA LYS A 10 13.02 21.67 -0.90
C LYS A 10 12.77 23.08 -1.43
N GLY A 11 11.71 23.27 -2.21
CA GLY A 11 11.27 24.59 -2.65
C GLY A 11 10.57 24.66 -4.00
N ASN A 12 10.60 23.60 -4.81
CA ASN A 12 9.85 23.61 -6.07
C ASN A 12 8.44 23.07 -5.81
N GLU A 13 7.43 23.93 -5.95
CA GLU A 13 6.05 23.49 -6.01
C GLU A 13 5.92 22.52 -7.18
N MET A 14 5.68 21.24 -6.87
CA MET A 14 5.49 20.20 -7.87
C MET A 14 4.33 20.61 -8.78
N THR A 15 4.58 20.65 -10.08
CA THR A 15 3.52 20.96 -11.04
C THR A 15 2.45 19.87 -10.98
N VAL A 16 1.22 20.22 -11.37
CA VAL A 16 0.11 19.25 -11.44
C VAL A 16 0.48 18.06 -12.34
N ALA A 17 1.25 18.30 -13.41
CA ALA A 17 1.71 17.26 -14.33
C ALA A 17 2.70 16.29 -13.66
N GLU A 18 3.70 16.80 -12.94
CA GLU A 18 4.67 15.99 -12.20
C GLU A 18 3.99 15.17 -11.09
N TYR A 19 3.02 15.77 -10.38
CA TYR A 19 2.23 15.06 -9.39
C TYR A 19 1.44 13.91 -10.01
N ALA A 20 0.77 14.17 -11.14
CA ALA A 20 0.01 13.16 -11.86
C ALA A 20 0.92 12.03 -12.37
N GLU A 21 2.14 12.33 -12.83
CA GLU A 21 3.11 11.33 -13.27
C GLU A 21 3.51 10.39 -12.13
N VAL A 22 3.83 10.93 -10.95
CA VAL A 22 4.16 10.13 -9.76
C VAL A 22 2.99 9.24 -9.35
N TRP A 23 1.77 9.77 -9.38
CA TRP A 23 0.59 8.99 -9.04
C TRP A 23 0.31 7.87 -10.04
N ASN A 24 0.51 8.14 -11.34
CA ASN A 24 0.37 7.15 -12.39
C ASN A 24 1.42 6.04 -12.25
N ALA A 25 2.67 6.37 -11.91
CA ALA A 25 3.72 5.41 -11.65
C ALA A 25 3.38 4.50 -10.45
N PHE A 26 2.92 5.10 -9.34
CA PHE A 26 2.43 4.36 -8.18
C PHE A 26 1.28 3.41 -8.56
N ALA A 27 0.26 3.92 -9.27
CA ALA A 27 -0.92 3.14 -9.64
C ALA A 27 -0.56 1.94 -10.53
N LYS A 28 0.34 2.14 -11.51
CA LYS A 28 0.86 1.05 -12.36
C LYS A 28 1.58 -0.03 -11.55
N TYR A 29 2.47 0.39 -10.64
CA TYR A 29 3.22 -0.56 -9.80
C TYR A 29 2.30 -1.33 -8.85
N ALA A 30 1.36 -0.64 -8.19
CA ALA A 30 0.36 -1.27 -7.33
C ALA A 30 -0.50 -2.28 -8.11
N GLY A 31 -0.93 -1.91 -9.33
CA GLY A 31 -1.65 -2.81 -10.24
C GLY A 31 -0.86 -4.08 -10.55
N PHE A 32 0.41 -3.93 -10.95
CA PHE A 32 1.30 -5.05 -11.27
C PHE A 32 1.47 -6.03 -10.09
N CYS A 33 1.65 -5.52 -8.86
CA CYS A 33 1.72 -6.36 -7.66
C CYS A 33 0.40 -7.12 -7.43
N LEU A 34 -0.74 -6.43 -7.53
CA LEU A 34 -2.04 -7.01 -7.27
C LEU A 34 -2.43 -8.09 -8.30
N GLU A 35 -2.09 -7.90 -9.58
CA GLU A 35 -2.30 -8.88 -10.65
C GLU A 35 -1.56 -10.19 -10.36
N GLN A 36 -0.36 -10.11 -9.76
CA GLN A 36 0.44 -11.26 -9.35
C GLN A 36 0.05 -11.87 -8.01
N ARG A 37 -1.11 -11.47 -7.45
CA ARG A 37 -1.56 -11.89 -6.11
C ARG A 37 -0.57 -11.54 -4.99
N ARG A 38 0.21 -10.47 -5.17
CA ARG A 38 1.06 -9.90 -4.13
C ARG A 38 0.40 -8.67 -3.53
N GLY A 39 0.66 -8.45 -2.25
CA GLY A 39 0.30 -7.22 -1.57
C GLY A 39 1.40 -6.17 -1.70
N LEU A 40 1.04 -4.93 -1.39
CA LEU A 40 1.95 -3.79 -1.31
C LEU A 40 1.87 -3.18 0.10
N GLN A 41 3.02 -3.03 0.74
CA GLN A 41 3.19 -2.39 2.04
C GLN A 41 3.74 -0.97 1.85
N LEU A 42 2.99 0.01 2.37
CA LEU A 42 3.32 1.42 2.40
C LEU A 42 3.68 1.77 3.84
N SER A 43 4.98 1.86 4.15
CA SER A 43 5.52 1.83 5.51
C SER A 43 4.84 2.78 6.51
N SER A 44 4.44 3.97 6.08
CA SER A 44 3.81 4.98 6.95
C SER A 44 2.30 5.18 6.72
N PHE A 45 1.70 4.44 5.79
CA PHE A 45 0.28 4.59 5.45
C PHE A 45 -0.50 3.33 5.79
N GLY A 46 -0.13 2.19 5.21
CA GLY A 46 -0.86 0.94 5.36
C GLY A 46 -0.43 -0.12 4.36
N LYS A 47 -1.19 -1.20 4.28
CA LYS A 47 -0.96 -2.29 3.33
C LYS A 47 -2.24 -2.60 2.57
N LEU A 48 -2.07 -2.93 1.30
CA LEU A 48 -3.13 -3.31 0.38
C LEU A 48 -2.76 -4.62 -0.30
N GLY A 49 -3.70 -5.51 -0.56
CA GLY A 49 -3.36 -6.80 -1.15
C GLY A 49 -4.53 -7.77 -1.19
N TRP A 50 -4.20 -9.05 -0.99
CA TRP A 50 -5.15 -10.14 -1.04
C TRP A 50 -5.11 -10.95 0.26
N GLN A 51 -6.29 -11.36 0.68
CA GLN A 51 -6.49 -12.32 1.75
C GLN A 51 -6.98 -13.64 1.13
N LEU A 52 -6.32 -14.75 1.49
CA LEU A 52 -6.62 -16.09 1.02
C LEU A 52 -7.79 -16.65 1.84
N GLU A 53 -8.91 -16.90 1.18
CA GLU A 53 -10.05 -17.62 1.73
C GLU A 53 -10.00 -19.07 1.21
N LYS A 54 -9.66 -20.00 2.09
CA LYS A 54 -9.67 -21.44 1.80
C LYS A 54 -11.12 -21.91 1.72
N LYS A 55 -11.53 -22.43 0.56
CA LYS A 55 -12.83 -23.07 0.33
C LYS A 55 -12.63 -24.57 0.12
N LEU A 56 -13.69 -25.35 0.33
CA LEU A 56 -13.65 -26.82 0.20
C LEU A 56 -13.11 -27.28 -1.18
N ASN A 57 -13.36 -26.48 -2.23
CA ASN A 57 -13.00 -26.79 -3.63
C ASN A 57 -12.01 -25.78 -4.25
N GLY A 58 -11.18 -25.11 -3.44
CA GLY A 58 -10.11 -24.24 -3.94
C GLY A 58 -9.82 -23.03 -3.06
N ALA A 59 -9.02 -22.11 -3.60
CA ALA A 59 -8.71 -20.85 -2.94
C ALA A 59 -9.45 -19.69 -3.62
N SER A 60 -10.10 -18.82 -2.84
CA SER A 60 -10.54 -17.51 -3.32
C SER A 60 -9.70 -16.40 -2.70
N TYR A 61 -9.50 -15.32 -3.47
CA TYR A 61 -8.72 -14.17 -3.04
C TYR A 61 -9.67 -13.00 -2.81
N ARG A 62 -9.70 -12.49 -1.59
CA ARG A 62 -10.49 -11.32 -1.22
C ARG A 62 -9.60 -10.09 -1.11
N PRO A 63 -10.01 -8.92 -1.63
CA PRO A 63 -9.27 -7.68 -1.43
C PRO A 63 -9.08 -7.40 0.07
N PHE A 64 -7.86 -6.98 0.42
CA PHE A 64 -7.49 -6.64 1.79
C PHE A 64 -6.87 -5.25 1.84
N PHE A 65 -7.26 -4.46 2.83
CA PHE A 65 -6.68 -3.16 3.12
C PHE A 65 -6.61 -2.94 4.63
N GLN A 66 -5.46 -2.49 5.13
CA GLN A 66 -5.28 -2.14 6.53
C GLN A 66 -4.36 -0.93 6.65
N LEU A 67 -4.82 0.09 7.37
CA LEU A 67 -3.98 1.23 7.74
C LEU A 67 -2.92 0.81 8.75
N SER A 68 -1.73 1.40 8.64
CA SER A 68 -0.66 1.21 9.61
C SER A 68 -1.07 1.82 10.95
N GLU A 69 -0.61 1.23 12.05
CA GLU A 69 -0.91 1.79 13.37
C GLU A 69 -0.34 3.20 13.56
N GLN A 70 0.79 3.50 12.90
CA GLN A 70 1.36 4.84 12.90
C GLN A 70 0.38 5.84 12.28
N PHE A 71 -0.16 5.52 11.11
CA PHE A 71 -1.13 6.37 10.43
C PHE A 71 -2.41 6.54 11.26
N THR A 72 -2.93 5.44 11.82
CA THR A 72 -4.17 5.52 12.61
C THR A 72 -4.01 6.37 13.86
N ARG A 73 -2.89 6.25 14.59
CA ARG A 73 -2.61 7.09 15.77
C ARG A 73 -2.43 8.57 15.43
N ALA A 74 -1.85 8.87 14.26
CA ALA A 74 -1.57 10.24 13.87
C ALA A 74 -2.81 10.99 13.34
N TYR A 75 -3.72 10.30 12.64
CA TYR A 75 -4.76 10.95 11.84
C TYR A 75 -6.20 10.54 12.16
N LEU A 76 -6.44 9.44 12.90
CA LEU A 76 -7.81 9.02 13.23
C LEU A 76 -8.26 9.54 14.60
N SER A 77 -9.56 9.82 14.72
CA SER A 77 -10.18 10.08 16.01
C SER A 77 -10.23 8.82 16.88
N GLN A 78 -10.38 9.00 18.19
CA GLN A 78 -10.51 7.88 19.14
C GLN A 78 -11.76 7.01 18.88
N GLU A 79 -12.80 7.56 18.25
CA GLU A 79 -13.96 6.78 17.82
C GLU A 79 -13.62 5.92 16.59
N ALA A 80 -12.94 6.48 15.60
CA ALA A 80 -12.52 5.77 14.39
C ALA A 80 -11.51 4.66 14.72
N LEU A 81 -10.58 4.90 15.65
CA LEU A 81 -9.60 3.92 16.09
C LEU A 81 -10.25 2.67 16.70
N ARG A 82 -11.31 2.84 17.51
CA ARG A 82 -12.07 1.73 18.09
C ARG A 82 -12.74 0.86 17.01
N LYS A 83 -13.26 1.46 15.95
CA LYS A 83 -13.87 0.73 14.82
C LYS A 83 -12.83 -0.06 14.03
N VAL A 84 -11.67 0.55 13.76
CA VAL A 84 -10.59 -0.11 13.01
C VAL A 84 -10.00 -1.28 13.81
N SER A 85 -9.81 -1.13 15.12
CA SER A 85 -9.30 -2.21 15.99
C SER A 85 -10.24 -3.41 16.06
N ALA A 86 -11.55 -3.19 15.97
CA ALA A 86 -12.55 -4.26 15.99
C ALA A 86 -12.60 -5.06 14.67
N MET A 87 -12.10 -4.51 13.57
CA MET A 87 -12.09 -5.13 12.24
C MET A 87 -10.83 -5.96 11.95
N ALA A 88 -9.78 -5.83 12.77
CA ALA A 88 -8.47 -6.44 12.51
C ALA A 88 -8.41 -7.98 12.74
N THR A 89 -9.53 -8.60 13.09
CA THR A 89 -9.63 -9.98 13.61
C THR A 89 -10.17 -11.01 12.62
N THR A 90 -9.96 -10.85 11.32
CA THR A 90 -10.20 -11.97 10.38
C THR A 90 -8.91 -12.77 10.21
N ALA A 91 -8.87 -13.95 10.84
CA ALA A 91 -7.72 -14.87 10.88
C ALA A 91 -7.44 -15.57 9.53
N ASN A 92 -7.75 -14.96 8.39
CA ASN A 92 -7.39 -15.56 7.10
C ASN A 92 -6.01 -15.11 6.67
N GLU A 93 -5.29 -16.05 6.09
CA GLU A 93 -3.91 -15.95 5.63
C GLU A 93 -3.77 -14.84 4.58
N LEU A 94 -2.85 -13.89 4.79
CA LEU A 94 -2.59 -12.83 3.82
C LEU A 94 -1.59 -13.30 2.78
N CYS A 95 -1.78 -12.89 1.52
CA CYS A 95 -0.78 -13.12 0.49
C CYS A 95 0.53 -12.34 0.79
N PRO A 96 1.68 -12.76 0.21
CA PRO A 96 2.96 -12.09 0.44
C PRO A 96 2.90 -10.61 0.06
N PHE A 97 3.51 -9.75 0.89
CA PHE A 97 3.62 -8.31 0.62
C PHE A 97 5.01 -7.95 0.13
N GLU A 98 5.06 -7.00 -0.79
CA GLU A 98 6.28 -6.27 -1.14
C GLU A 98 6.29 -4.90 -0.50
N ASP A 99 7.45 -4.45 -0.02
CA ASP A 99 7.63 -3.07 0.39
C ASP A 99 7.64 -2.16 -0.83
N PHE A 100 6.85 -1.09 -0.77
CA PHE A 100 6.86 -0.08 -1.82
C PHE A 100 8.22 0.60 -1.92
N ASN A 101 8.73 0.70 -3.13
CA ASN A 101 10.01 1.33 -3.42
C ASN A 101 9.88 2.20 -4.67
N PHE A 102 10.07 3.51 -4.51
CA PHE A 102 10.01 4.47 -5.61
C PHE A 102 10.99 4.15 -6.75
N SER A 103 12.14 3.54 -6.46
CA SER A 103 13.09 3.10 -7.51
C SER A 103 12.62 1.87 -8.28
N LYS A 104 11.65 1.09 -7.77
CA LYS A 104 11.00 0.00 -8.52
C LYS A 104 9.76 0.46 -9.30
N ALA A 105 9.23 1.62 -8.94
CA ALA A 105 8.03 2.19 -9.55
C ALA A 105 8.34 3.16 -10.71
N ALA A 106 9.61 3.58 -10.85
CA ALA A 106 10.09 4.52 -11.87
C ALA A 106 10.71 3.81 -13.09
#